data_AF-A0A0C1MVG5-F1
#
_entry.id   AF-A0A0C1MVG5-F1
#
_cell.length_a   1.000
_cell.length_b   1.000
_cell.length_c   1.000
_cell.angle_alpha   90.00
_cell.angle_beta   90.00
_cell.angle_gamma   90.00
#
_symmetry.space_group_name_H-M   'P 1'
#
loop_
_entity.id
_entity.type
_entity.pdbx_description
1 polymer ?
#
loop_
_entity_poly.entity_id
_entity_poly.type
_entity_poly.pdbx_seq_one_letter_code
_entity_poly.pdbx_strand_id
1 'polypeptide(L)'
;MKATRNTSDFIGPEKYSILERELKYKFKDKALLIEALTKTVANSTKSSQQQHQKTNERLEFLGDRALELAVTSIVLEQNPKSKKGELNN
;
A
#
# COMPACT_ATOMS: atom_id res chain seq x y z
N MET A 1 -40.88 19.43 3.65
CA MET A 1 -39.98 18.32 4.03
C MET A 1 -38.95 18.13 2.93
N LYS A 2 -37.73 18.67 3.06
CA LYS A 2 -36.63 18.40 2.12
C LYS A 2 -35.62 17.51 2.85
N ALA A 3 -35.51 16.27 2.40
CA ALA A 3 -34.53 15.32 2.89
C ALA A 3 -33.13 15.89 2.72
N THR A 4 -32.45 16.12 3.84
CA THR A 4 -31.02 16.43 3.91
C THR A 4 -30.25 15.23 3.40
N ARG A 5 -29.74 15.30 2.15
CA ARG A 5 -28.77 14.33 1.66
C ARG A 5 -27.49 14.51 2.47
N ASN A 6 -27.17 13.49 3.27
CA ASN A 6 -25.98 13.44 4.11
C ASN A 6 -24.73 13.51 3.22
N THR A 7 -23.95 14.58 3.33
CA THR A 7 -22.72 14.79 2.56
C THR A 7 -21.53 14.07 3.17
N SER A 8 -21.74 12.88 3.74
CA SER A 8 -20.68 12.02 4.32
C SER A 8 -19.97 11.15 3.29
N ASP A 9 -20.48 11.09 2.06
CA ASP A 9 -20.10 10.05 1.11
C ASP A 9 -19.13 10.56 0.02
N PHE A 10 -18.75 11.84 0.06
CA PHE A 10 -17.67 12.37 -0.77
C PHE A 10 -16.34 12.23 -0.05
N ILE A 11 -15.62 11.15 -0.32
CA ILE A 11 -14.20 11.03 0.00
C ILE A 11 -13.45 11.96 -0.95
N GLY A 12 -13.33 13.23 -0.55
CA GLY A 12 -12.50 14.20 -1.25
C GLY A 12 -11.00 13.83 -1.17
N PRO A 13 -10.16 14.43 -2.03
CA PRO A 13 -8.71 14.19 -2.07
C PRO A 13 -7.99 14.43 -0.73
N GLU A 14 -8.65 15.07 0.24
CA GLU A 14 -8.14 15.37 1.57
C GLU A 14 -7.99 14.18 2.51
N LYS A 15 -8.69 13.06 2.27
CA LYS A 15 -8.72 11.93 3.22
C LYS A 15 -7.34 11.34 3.52
N TYR A 16 -6.39 11.50 2.60
CA TYR A 16 -5.02 10.98 2.76
C TYR A 16 -3.94 12.07 2.77
N SER A 17 -4.32 13.36 2.82
CA SER A 17 -3.39 14.49 2.82
C SER A 17 -2.37 14.42 3.96
N ILE A 18 -2.82 14.01 5.15
CA ILE A 18 -1.97 13.83 6.34
C ILE A 18 -0.95 12.72 6.10
N LEU A 19 -1.39 11.54 5.67
CA LEU A 19 -0.51 10.39 5.44
C LEU A 19 0.61 10.71 4.45
N GLU A 20 0.29 11.35 3.33
CA GLU A 20 1.30 11.75 2.34
C GLU A 20 2.30 12.76 2.86
N ARG A 21 1.85 13.67 3.74
CA ARG A 21 2.73 14.64 4.38
C ARG A 21 3.70 13.93 5.34
N GLU A 22 3.20 13.01 6.15
CA GLU A 22 4.04 12.25 7.10
C GLU A 22 5.02 11.31 6.36
N LEU A 23 4.58 10.68 5.26
CA LEU A 23 5.45 9.89 4.38
C LEU A 23 6.42 10.75 3.55
N LYS A 24 6.24 12.08 3.54
CA LYS A 24 6.96 13.01 2.67
C LYS A 24 6.92 12.58 1.20
N TYR A 25 5.82 11.97 0.79
CA TYR A 25 5.64 11.40 -0.55
C TYR A 25 4.22 11.65 -1.05
N LYS A 26 4.12 12.25 -2.23
CA LYS A 26 2.86 12.49 -2.92
C LYS A 26 2.62 11.39 -3.95
N PHE A 27 1.58 10.61 -3.75
CA PHE A 27 1.21 9.54 -4.67
C PHE A 27 0.73 10.16 -5.98
N LYS A 28 1.43 9.82 -7.08
CA LYS A 28 1.02 10.19 -8.44
C LYS A 28 -0.35 9.60 -8.80
N ASP A 29 -0.59 8.37 -8.38
CA ASP A 29 -1.88 7.68 -8.55
C ASP A 29 -2.47 7.36 -7.17
N LYS A 30 -3.58 8.04 -6.83
CA LYS A 30 -4.30 7.85 -5.57
C LYS A 30 -5.01 6.51 -5.50
N ALA A 31 -5.30 5.88 -6.64
CA ALA A 31 -5.91 4.55 -6.65
C ALA A 31 -4.96 3.51 -6.05
N LEU A 32 -3.65 3.63 -6.27
CA LEU A 32 -2.64 2.77 -5.66
C LEU A 32 -2.56 2.96 -4.14
N LEU A 33 -2.69 4.20 -3.66
CA LEU A 33 -2.73 4.48 -2.23
C LEU A 33 -3.96 3.86 -1.57
N ILE A 34 -5.13 4.01 -2.21
CA ILE A 34 -6.38 3.42 -1.72
C ILE A 34 -6.29 1.90 -1.70
N GLU A 35 -5.78 1.30 -2.78
CA GLU A 35 -5.57 -0.15 -2.90
C GLU A 35 -4.61 -0.66 -1.81
N ALA A 36 -3.47 0.02 -1.59
CA ALA A 36 -2.48 -0.36 -0.57
C ALA A 36 -3.05 -0.34 0.86
N LEU A 37 -4.02 0.54 1.12
CA LEU A 37 -4.70 0.65 2.42
C LEU A 37 -5.95 -0.26 2.54
N THR A 38 -6.29 -1.01 1.50
CA THR A 38 -7.48 -1.87 1.48
C THR A 38 -7.10 -3.33 1.76
N LYS A 39 -7.31 -3.80 2.99
CA LYS A 39 -7.06 -5.20 3.38
C LYS A 39 -8.30 -6.07 3.14
N THR A 40 -8.10 -7.32 2.72
CA THR A 40 -9.14 -8.35 2.74
C THR A 40 -9.61 -8.59 4.18
N VAL A 41 -10.86 -8.25 4.48
CA VAL A 41 -11.53 -8.70 5.70
C VAL A 41 -12.05 -10.12 5.46
N ALA A 42 -11.40 -11.10 6.10
CA ALA A 42 -11.72 -12.52 5.95
C ALA A 42 -13.13 -12.91 6.46
N ASN A 43 -13.76 -12.09 7.31
CA ASN A 43 -15.00 -12.43 8.01
C ASN A 43 -16.24 -11.61 7.59
N SER A 44 -16.14 -10.74 6.58
CA SER A 44 -17.30 -10.00 6.10
C SER A 44 -17.96 -10.76 4.96
N THR A 45 -19.24 -11.11 5.13
CA THR A 45 -20.18 -11.48 4.06
C THR A 45 -20.08 -10.44 2.95
N LYS A 46 -19.21 -10.70 1.95
CA LYS A 46 -18.97 -9.76 0.86
C LYS A 46 -20.29 -9.61 0.11
N SER A 47 -20.90 -8.42 0.18
CA SER A 47 -21.92 -8.05 -0.79
C SER A 47 -21.30 -8.14 -2.19
N SER A 48 -22.08 -8.46 -3.22
CA SER A 48 -21.58 -8.69 -4.59
C SER A 48 -20.73 -7.53 -5.14
N GLN A 49 -20.89 -6.33 -4.59
CA GLN A 49 -20.10 -5.13 -4.89
C GLN A 49 -18.69 -5.14 -4.26
N GLN A 50 -18.49 -5.76 -3.10
CA GLN A 50 -17.19 -5.84 -2.41
C GLN A 50 -16.29 -6.96 -2.97
N GLN A 51 -16.84 -7.89 -3.75
CA GLN A 51 -16.06 -8.94 -4.42
C GLN A 51 -15.13 -8.38 -5.51
N HIS A 52 -15.46 -7.23 -6.09
CA HIS A 52 -14.69 -6.62 -7.18
C HIS A 52 -13.69 -5.53 -6.72
N GLN A 53 -13.59 -5.25 -5.41
CA GLN A 53 -12.61 -4.28 -4.93
C GLN A 53 -11.21 -4.89 -4.92
N LYS A 54 -10.25 -4.17 -5.51
CA LYS A 54 -8.84 -4.53 -5.46
C LYS A 54 -8.33 -4.43 -4.02
N THR A 55 -7.67 -5.49 -3.57
CA THR A 55 -7.09 -5.60 -2.24
C THR A 55 -5.59 -5.33 -2.31
N ASN A 56 -4.99 -5.04 -1.17
CA ASN A 56 -3.57 -4.74 -1.06
C ASN A 56 -2.66 -5.95 -1.34
N GLU A 57 -3.18 -7.18 -1.38
CA GLU A 57 -2.40 -8.43 -1.50
C GLU A 57 -1.43 -8.42 -2.70
N ARG A 58 -1.84 -7.90 -3.86
CA ARG A 58 -0.95 -7.77 -5.03
C ARG A 58 0.18 -6.76 -4.78
N LEU A 59 -0.14 -5.65 -4.12
CA LEU A 59 0.83 -4.60 -3.80
C LEU A 59 1.79 -5.03 -2.68
N GLU A 60 1.30 -5.80 -1.71
CA GLU A 60 2.08 -6.42 -0.64
C GLU A 60 3.12 -7.37 -1.24
N PHE A 61 2.69 -8.31 -2.07
CA PHE A 61 3.60 -9.25 -2.75
C PHE A 61 4.68 -8.53 -3.58
N LEU A 62 4.30 -7.47 -4.31
CA LEU A 62 5.26 -6.67 -5.07
C LEU A 62 6.21 -5.89 -4.15
N GLY A 63 5.67 -5.34 -3.06
CA GLY A 63 6.41 -4.57 -2.06
C GLY A 63 7.49 -5.41 -1.39
N ASP A 64 7.20 -6.67 -1.05
CA ASP A 64 8.16 -7.59 -0.44
C ASP A 64 9.39 -7.80 -1.34
N ARG A 65 9.17 -8.02 -2.64
CA ARG A 65 10.27 -8.21 -3.60
C ARG A 65 11.07 -6.94 -3.85
N ALA A 66 10.39 -5.79 -3.91
CA ALA A 66 11.07 -4.52 -4.05
C ALA A 66 11.94 -4.20 -2.82
N LEU A 67 11.43 -4.50 -1.61
CA LEU A 67 12.17 -4.33 -0.36
C LEU A 67 13.35 -5.28 -0.28
N GLU A 68 13.15 -6.57 -0.60
CA GLU A 68 14.22 -7.58 -0.64
C GLU A 68 15.37 -7.13 -1.56
N LEU A 69 15.05 -6.64 -2.76
CA LEU A 69 16.05 -6.13 -3.70
C LEU A 69 16.79 -4.91 -3.15
N ALA A 70 16.06 -3.94 -2.60
CA ALA A 70 16.66 -2.71 -2.07
C ALA A 70 17.62 -3.00 -0.91
N VAL A 71 17.19 -3.84 0.04
CA VAL A 71 18.02 -4.24 1.19
C VAL A 71 19.23 -5.04 0.72
N THR A 72 19.03 -6.02 -0.15
CA THR A 72 20.13 -6.84 -0.70
C THR A 72 21.18 -5.97 -1.38
N SER A 73 20.74 -4.96 -2.14
CA SER A 73 21.65 -4.02 -2.82
C SER A 73 22.49 -3.22 -1.82
N ILE A 74 21.86 -2.68 -0.77
CA ILE A 74 22.55 -1.95 0.30
C ILE A 74 23.59 -2.84 1.00
N VAL A 75 23.21 -4.08 1.33
CA VAL A 75 24.11 -5.02 2.02
C VAL A 75 25.30 -5.38 1.15
N LEU A 76 25.10 -5.60 -0.16
CA LEU A 76 26.18 -5.89 -1.12
C LEU A 76 27.12 -4.69 -1.29
N GLU A 77 26.59 -3.48 -1.38
CA GLU A 77 27.39 -2.25 -1.47
C GLU A 77 28.23 -2.00 -0.22
N GLN A 78 27.68 -2.29 0.97
CA GLN A 78 28.40 -2.15 2.24
C GLN A 78 29.45 -3.23 2.47
N ASN A 79 29.32 -4.38 1.80
CA ASN A 79 30.21 -5.52 1.99
C ASN A 79 30.83 -6.02 0.67
N PRO A 80 31.60 -5.17 -0.04
CA PRO A 80 32.12 -5.50 -1.37
C PRO A 80 33.17 -6.62 -1.39
N LYS A 81 33.67 -7.04 -0.21
CA LYS A 81 34.66 -8.13 -0.06
C LYS A 81 34.03 -9.47 0.38
N SER A 82 32.75 -9.49 0.73
CA SER A 82 32.07 -10.72 1.11
C SER A 82 31.92 -11.61 -0.11
N LYS A 83 32.40 -12.85 -0.02
CA LYS A 83 32.15 -13.83 -1.08
C LYS A 83 30.65 -14.08 -1.16
N LYS A 84 30.16 -14.22 -2.40
CA LYS A 84 28.78 -14.62 -2.73
C LYS A 84 28.43 -15.87 -1.91
N GLY A 85 27.70 -15.72 -0.80
CA GLY A 85 27.36 -16.80 0.13
C GLY A 85 27.54 -16.51 1.63
N GLU A 86 28.23 -15.44 2.03
CA GLU A 86 28.47 -15.14 3.47
C GLU A 86 27.37 -14.28 4.14
N LEU A 87 26.44 -13.72 3.36
CA LEU A 87 25.44 -12.75 3.83
C LEU A 87 24.07 -13.36 4.18
N ASN A 88 23.97 -14.69 4.31
CA ASN A 88 22.72 -15.43 4.48
C ASN A 88 22.44 -15.89 5.94
N ASN A 89 23.09 -15.33 6.95
CA ASN A 89 22.85 -15.67 8.36
C ASN A 89 22.19 -14.53 9.13
#